data_AF-A0A3N5TZR1-F1
#
_entry.id   AF-A0A3N5TZR1-F1
#
_cell.length_a   1.000
_cell.length_b   1.000
_cell.length_c   1.000
_cell.angle_alpha   90.00
_cell.angle_beta   90.00
_cell.angle_gamma   90.00
#
_symmetry.space_group_name_H-M   'P 1'
#
loop_
_entity.id
_entity.type
_entity.pdbx_description
1 polymer ?
#
loop_
_entity_poly.entity_id
_entity_poly.type
_entity_poly.pdbx_seq_one_letter_code
_entity_poly.pdbx_strand_id
1 'polypeptide(L)'
;MRQTQVQVRVNSFVRSVYNWMAIGLALTGFIAYAVANTPEVRNVIFGSNIVFFGLIIAQLALVFIISSRIYRMQAGTATALFIIYSALNGATLSAIFLAYAQSTITSTFFVCSGTFVACSIYGWTTRRDLTSMGGFLTMGLIGIVIASLVNLFIQSSAVSTIV
;
A
#
# COMPACT_ATOMS: atom_id res chain seq x y z
N MET A 1 36.24 -8.13 -9.76
CA MET A 1 35.25 -8.23 -10.87
C MET A 1 33.94 -8.91 -10.45
N ARG A 2 33.94 -10.09 -9.78
CA ARG A 2 32.70 -10.81 -9.38
C ARG A 2 31.82 -10.07 -8.35
N GLN A 3 32.42 -9.41 -7.35
CA GLN A 3 31.68 -8.65 -6.33
C GLN A 3 30.97 -7.41 -6.90
N THR A 4 31.59 -6.73 -7.86
CA THR A 4 31.01 -5.57 -8.57
C THR A 4 29.76 -5.97 -9.36
N GLN A 5 29.78 -7.14 -10.01
CA GLN A 5 28.64 -7.69 -10.76
C GLN A 5 27.45 -8.06 -9.84
N VAL A 6 27.72 -8.62 -8.66
CA VAL A 6 26.68 -8.92 -7.66
C VAL A 6 26.02 -7.64 -7.16
N GLN A 7 26.80 -6.62 -6.84
CA GLN A 7 26.28 -5.35 -6.32
C GLN A 7 25.45 -4.59 -7.36
N VAL A 8 25.87 -4.58 -8.63
CA VAL A 8 25.09 -4.00 -9.74
C VAL A 8 23.75 -4.73 -9.91
N ARG A 9 23.75 -6.07 -9.81
CA ARG A 9 22.51 -6.87 -9.90
C ARG A 9 21.54 -6.57 -8.76
N VAL A 10 22.01 -6.53 -7.52
CA VAL A 10 21.18 -6.20 -6.36
C VAL A 10 20.58 -4.80 -6.50
N ASN A 11 21.40 -3.80 -6.87
CA ASN A 11 20.91 -2.45 -7.05
C ASN A 11 19.86 -2.36 -8.16
N SER A 12 20.07 -3.05 -9.30
CA SER A 12 19.11 -3.08 -10.39
C SER A 12 17.79 -3.74 -10.00
N PHE A 13 17.85 -4.79 -9.18
CA PHE A 13 16.67 -5.50 -8.69
C PHE A 13 15.85 -4.62 -7.75
N VAL A 14 16.48 -4.02 -6.73
CA VAL A 14 15.75 -3.17 -5.76
C VAL A 14 15.15 -1.96 -6.46
N ARG A 15 15.89 -1.30 -7.38
CA ARG A 15 15.34 -0.20 -8.18
C ARG A 15 14.12 -0.62 -8.99
N SER A 16 14.14 -1.82 -9.58
CA SER A 16 13.00 -2.37 -10.32
C SER A 16 11.77 -2.55 -9.43
N VAL A 17 11.95 -3.14 -8.23
CA VAL A 17 10.86 -3.33 -7.25
C VAL A 17 10.25 -1.99 -6.84
N TYR A 18 11.09 -0.99 -6.57
CA TYR A 18 10.65 0.35 -6.20
C TYR A 18 9.86 1.04 -7.30
N ASN A 19 10.32 0.93 -8.55
CA ASN A 19 9.59 1.48 -9.70
C ASN A 19 8.23 0.80 -9.87
N TRP A 20 8.16 -0.52 -9.74
CA TRP A 20 6.89 -1.26 -9.82
C TRP A 20 5.92 -0.89 -8.70
N MET A 21 6.41 -0.71 -7.47
CA MET A 21 5.60 -0.21 -6.36
C MET A 21 5.08 1.20 -6.62
N ALA A 22 5.93 2.10 -7.10
CA ALA A 22 5.53 3.46 -7.42
C ALA A 22 4.45 3.50 -8.51
N ILE A 23 4.60 2.70 -9.57
CA ILE A 23 3.60 2.57 -10.64
C ILE A 23 2.28 2.02 -10.08
N GLY A 24 2.34 0.95 -9.28
CA GLY A 24 1.16 0.35 -8.67
C GLY A 24 0.40 1.32 -7.78
N LEU A 25 1.11 2.05 -6.90
CA LEU A 25 0.52 3.07 -6.02
C LEU A 25 -0.07 4.25 -6.81
N ALA A 26 0.65 4.74 -7.83
CA ALA A 26 0.17 5.82 -8.68
C ALA A 26 -1.10 5.42 -9.43
N LEU A 27 -1.16 4.19 -9.95
CA LEU A 27 -2.35 3.63 -10.59
C LEU A 27 -3.51 3.52 -9.59
N THR A 28 -3.28 2.97 -8.40
CA THR A 28 -4.30 2.87 -7.35
C THR A 28 -4.88 4.25 -7.02
N GLY A 29 -4.02 5.26 -6.80
CA GLY A 29 -4.44 6.63 -6.51
C GLY A 29 -5.20 7.27 -7.67
N PHE A 30 -4.75 7.06 -8.92
CA PHE A 30 -5.43 7.56 -10.11
C PHE A 30 -6.83 6.97 -10.26
N ILE A 31 -6.97 5.64 -10.11
CA ILE A 31 -8.27 4.97 -10.18
C ILE A 31 -9.18 5.42 -9.03
N ALA A 32 -8.65 5.56 -7.81
CA ALA A 32 -9.42 6.04 -6.67
C ALA A 32 -9.98 7.45 -6.92
N TYR A 33 -9.14 8.35 -7.44
CA TYR A 33 -9.55 9.70 -7.83
C TYR A 33 -10.59 9.67 -8.96
N ALA A 34 -10.35 8.90 -10.04
CA ALA A 34 -11.26 8.82 -11.17
C ALA A 34 -12.65 8.29 -10.77
N VAL A 35 -12.70 7.25 -9.93
CA VAL A 35 -13.95 6.68 -9.41
C VAL A 35 -14.68 7.70 -8.52
N ALA A 36 -13.97 8.40 -7.63
CA ALA A 36 -14.58 9.38 -6.73
C ALA A 36 -15.19 10.58 -7.48
N ASN A 37 -14.58 11.00 -8.59
CA ASN A 37 -15.02 12.15 -9.39
C ASN A 37 -16.05 11.81 -10.48
N THR A 38 -16.31 10.52 -10.75
CA THR A 38 -17.28 10.09 -11.78
C THR A 38 -18.57 9.59 -11.12
N PRO A 39 -19.66 10.38 -11.09
CA PRO A 39 -20.88 10.04 -10.35
C PRO A 39 -21.50 8.71 -10.75
N GLU A 40 -21.46 8.36 -12.03
CA GLU A 40 -22.04 7.13 -12.57
C GLU A 40 -21.32 5.91 -12.02
N VAL A 41 -19.97 5.92 -12.07
CA VAL A 41 -19.13 4.83 -11.57
C VAL A 41 -19.21 4.73 -10.05
N ARG A 42 -19.22 5.88 -9.35
CA ARG A 42 -19.43 5.95 -7.91
C ARG A 42 -20.76 5.32 -7.50
N ASN A 43 -21.85 5.64 -8.18
CA ASN A 43 -23.17 5.11 -7.87
C ASN A 43 -23.27 3.61 -8.16
N VAL A 44 -22.57 3.09 -9.18
CA VAL A 44 -22.50 1.65 -9.43
C VAL A 44 -21.75 0.92 -8.31
N ILE A 45 -20.62 1.47 -7.86
CA ILE A 45 -19.77 0.83 -6.85
C ILE A 45 -20.38 0.92 -5.45
N PHE A 46 -20.88 2.09 -5.07
CA PHE A 46 -21.36 2.36 -3.71
C PHE A 46 -22.88 2.34 -3.57
N GLY A 47 -23.64 2.41 -4.65
CA GLY A 47 -25.10 2.33 -4.63
C GLY A 47 -25.64 0.91 -4.49
N SER A 48 -24.83 -0.12 -4.77
CA SER A 48 -25.18 -1.52 -4.57
C SER A 48 -24.18 -2.21 -3.67
N ASN A 49 -24.64 -2.64 -2.49
CA ASN A 49 -23.82 -3.43 -1.55
C ASN A 49 -23.25 -4.69 -2.22
N ILE A 50 -23.96 -5.28 -3.18
CA ILE A 50 -23.51 -6.48 -3.91
C ILE A 50 -22.25 -6.18 -4.73
N VAL A 51 -22.21 -5.04 -5.41
CA VAL A 51 -21.05 -4.64 -6.23
C VAL A 51 -19.84 -4.35 -5.33
N PHE A 52 -20.05 -3.61 -4.24
CA PHE A 52 -18.98 -3.29 -3.30
C PHE A 52 -18.35 -4.55 -2.67
N PHE A 53 -19.18 -5.45 -2.11
CA PHE A 53 -18.68 -6.72 -1.57
C PHE A 53 -18.08 -7.62 -2.66
N GLY A 54 -18.63 -7.59 -3.87
CA GLY A 54 -18.08 -8.28 -5.04
C GLY A 54 -16.64 -7.83 -5.35
N LEU A 55 -16.34 -6.53 -5.28
CA LEU A 55 -14.99 -5.99 -5.47
C LEU A 55 -14.02 -6.48 -4.38
N ILE A 56 -14.46 -6.52 -3.13
CA ILE A 56 -13.65 -7.03 -2.01
C ILE A 56 -13.33 -8.52 -2.21
N ILE A 57 -14.34 -9.33 -2.54
CA ILE A 57 -14.16 -10.77 -2.80
C ILE A 57 -13.22 -10.97 -3.99
N ALA A 58 -13.39 -10.20 -5.07
CA ALA A 58 -12.51 -10.25 -6.23
C ALA A 58 -11.06 -9.94 -5.87
N GLN A 59 -10.80 -8.92 -5.04
CA GLN A 59 -9.45 -8.59 -4.56
C GLN A 59 -8.84 -9.73 -3.75
N LEU A 60 -9.59 -10.30 -2.80
CA LEU A 60 -9.12 -11.42 -2.00
C LEU A 60 -8.79 -12.64 -2.87
N ALA A 61 -9.70 -13.00 -3.79
CA ALA A 61 -9.48 -14.10 -4.73
C ALA A 61 -8.21 -13.88 -5.57
N LEU A 62 -7.99 -12.65 -6.04
CA LEU A 62 -6.83 -12.30 -6.84
C LEU A 62 -5.52 -12.43 -6.02
N VAL A 63 -5.51 -11.97 -4.76
CA VAL A 63 -4.36 -12.16 -3.85
C VAL A 63 -4.05 -13.64 -3.61
N PHE A 64 -5.08 -14.47 -3.39
CA PHE A 64 -4.88 -15.91 -3.20
C PHE A 64 -4.33 -16.57 -4.47
N ILE A 65 -4.81 -16.18 -5.66
CA ILE A 65 -4.32 -16.68 -6.94
C ILE A 65 -2.86 -16.29 -7.16
N ILE A 66 -2.52 -15.00 -6.98
CA ILE A 66 -1.13 -14.53 -7.10
C ILE A 66 -0.25 -15.27 -6.11
N SER A 67 -0.61 -15.28 -4.83
CA SER A 67 0.23 -15.85 -3.76
C SER A 67 0.48 -17.35 -3.94
N SER A 68 -0.53 -18.10 -4.39
CA SER A 68 -0.40 -19.56 -4.62
C SER A 68 0.38 -19.91 -5.88
N ARG A 69 0.34 -19.05 -6.91
CA ARG A 69 0.94 -19.35 -8.23
C ARG A 69 2.14 -18.50 -8.60
N ILE A 70 2.60 -17.58 -7.74
CA ILE A 70 3.69 -16.65 -8.06
C ILE A 70 4.96 -17.35 -8.56
N TYR A 71 5.31 -18.51 -7.97
CA TYR A 71 6.51 -19.28 -8.34
C TYR A 71 6.39 -20.02 -9.67
N ARG A 72 5.17 -20.14 -10.23
CA ARG A 72 4.90 -20.87 -11.48
C ARG A 72 4.37 -19.94 -12.60
N MET A 73 4.19 -18.66 -12.32
CA MET A 73 3.68 -17.68 -13.27
C MET A 73 4.78 -17.09 -14.14
N GLN A 74 4.48 -16.88 -15.42
CA GLN A 74 5.32 -16.07 -16.29
C GLN A 74 5.26 -14.61 -15.83
N ALA A 75 6.39 -13.89 -15.92
CA ALA A 75 6.52 -12.52 -15.45
C ALA A 75 5.42 -11.58 -16.00
N GLY A 76 5.07 -11.70 -17.29
CA GLY A 76 4.04 -10.88 -17.91
C GLY A 76 2.64 -11.07 -17.29
N THR A 77 2.26 -12.31 -16.97
CA THR A 77 0.98 -12.60 -16.30
C THR A 77 0.96 -12.05 -14.88
N ALA A 78 2.06 -12.20 -14.13
CA ALA A 78 2.16 -11.66 -12.77
C ALA A 78 2.04 -10.12 -12.76
N THR A 79 2.68 -9.45 -13.72
CA THR A 79 2.56 -8.00 -13.91
C THR A 79 1.13 -7.58 -14.25
N ALA A 80 0.47 -8.27 -15.18
CA ALA A 80 -0.91 -7.96 -15.55
C ALA A 80 -1.88 -8.11 -14.36
N LEU A 81 -1.73 -9.21 -13.61
CA LEU A 81 -2.54 -9.45 -12.41
C LEU A 81 -2.27 -8.40 -11.33
N PHE A 82 -1.02 -7.98 -11.15
CA PHE A 82 -0.67 -6.89 -10.23
C PHE A 82 -1.35 -5.58 -10.63
N ILE A 83 -1.34 -5.21 -11.92
CA ILE A 83 -2.00 -3.99 -12.41
C ILE A 83 -3.51 -4.05 -12.18
N ILE A 84 -4.15 -5.18 -12.48
CA ILE A 84 -5.59 -5.39 -12.21
C ILE A 84 -5.87 -5.28 -10.71
N TYR A 85 -5.03 -5.89 -9.88
CA TYR A 85 -5.15 -5.83 -8.43
C TYR A 85 -5.03 -4.40 -7.91
N SER A 86 -4.04 -3.63 -8.36
CA SER A 86 -3.87 -2.21 -8.02
C SER A 86 -5.09 -1.38 -8.44
N ALA A 87 -5.63 -1.60 -9.65
CA ALA A 87 -6.83 -0.89 -10.11
C ALA A 87 -8.06 -1.22 -9.25
N LEU A 88 -8.28 -2.50 -8.91
CA LEU A 88 -9.37 -2.91 -8.01
C LEU A 88 -9.22 -2.27 -6.63
N ASN A 89 -8.01 -2.26 -6.06
CA ASN A 89 -7.74 -1.59 -4.80
C ASN A 89 -8.07 -0.10 -4.89
N GLY A 90 -7.72 0.56 -6.00
CA GLY A 90 -8.06 1.97 -6.23
C GLY A 90 -9.57 2.19 -6.22
N ALA A 91 -10.33 1.32 -6.90
CA ALA A 91 -11.78 1.40 -6.93
C ALA A 91 -12.41 1.25 -5.54
N THR A 92 -11.92 0.33 -4.70
CA THR A 92 -12.44 0.18 -3.33
C THR A 92 -11.99 1.31 -2.40
N LEU A 93 -10.73 1.75 -2.51
CA LEU A 93 -10.20 2.86 -1.70
C LEU A 93 -10.72 4.24 -2.11
N SER A 94 -11.42 4.35 -3.24
CA SER A 94 -12.14 5.57 -3.62
C SER A 94 -13.15 6.02 -2.54
N ALA A 95 -13.59 5.10 -1.66
CA ALA A 95 -14.41 5.41 -0.49
C ALA A 95 -13.76 6.46 0.43
N ILE A 96 -12.43 6.50 0.50
CA ILE A 96 -11.68 7.47 1.32
C ILE A 96 -11.94 8.91 0.82
N PHE A 97 -12.04 9.11 -0.50
CA PHE A 97 -12.36 10.42 -1.08
C PHE A 97 -13.80 10.88 -0.80
N LEU A 98 -14.68 9.96 -0.38
CA LEU A 98 -16.05 10.29 0.04
C LEU A 98 -16.13 10.56 1.54
N ALA A 99 -15.27 9.92 2.34
CA ALA A 99 -15.27 10.04 3.80
C ALA A 99 -14.42 11.20 4.32
N TYR A 100 -13.36 11.59 3.61
CA TYR A 100 -12.40 12.60 4.06
C TYR A 100 -12.29 13.80 3.11
N ALA A 101 -11.96 14.97 3.68
CA ALA A 101 -11.73 16.17 2.91
C ALA A 101 -10.47 16.05 2.02
N GLN A 102 -10.51 16.68 0.84
CA GLN A 102 -9.40 16.68 -0.12
C GLN A 102 -8.09 17.23 0.47
N SER A 103 -8.19 18.22 1.37
CA SER A 103 -7.05 18.78 2.09
C SER A 103 -6.34 17.72 2.94
N THR A 104 -7.10 16.91 3.69
CA THR A 104 -6.59 15.80 4.52
C THR A 104 -5.95 14.71 3.68
N ILE A 105 -6.58 14.35 2.56
CA ILE A 105 -6.05 13.32 1.66
C ILE A 105 -4.71 13.76 1.08
N THR A 106 -4.64 15.01 0.62
CA THR A 106 -3.46 15.57 -0.03
C THR A 106 -2.31 15.71 0.96
N SER A 107 -2.57 16.25 2.16
CA SER A 107 -1.54 16.37 3.21
C SER A 107 -1.03 14.99 3.64
N THR A 108 -1.92 14.02 3.88
CA THR A 108 -1.55 12.65 4.25
C THR A 108 -0.71 11.98 3.16
N PHE A 109 -1.06 12.16 1.89
CA PHE A 109 -0.27 11.62 0.76
C PHE A 109 1.16 12.17 0.73
N PHE A 110 1.34 13.48 0.90
CA PHE A 110 2.68 14.10 0.91
C PHE A 110 3.49 13.68 2.15
N VAL A 111 2.86 13.57 3.32
CA VAL A 111 3.53 13.09 4.54
C VAL A 111 3.99 11.63 4.37
N CYS A 112 3.12 10.75 3.90
CA CYS A 112 3.44 9.33 3.70
C CYS A 112 4.50 9.14 2.61
N SER A 113 4.38 9.82 1.47
CA SER A 113 5.36 9.72 0.38
C SER A 113 6.72 10.29 0.77
N GLY A 114 6.74 11.44 1.45
CA GLY A 114 7.98 12.02 1.98
C GLY A 114 8.65 11.10 3.00
N THR A 115 7.88 10.50 3.91
CA THR A 115 8.39 9.53 4.88
C THR A 115 8.96 8.29 4.19
N PHE A 116 8.24 7.72 3.23
CA PHE A 116 8.72 6.57 2.46
C PHE A 116 10.04 6.89 1.75
N VAL A 117 10.12 8.01 1.02
CA VAL A 117 11.35 8.43 0.33
C VAL A 117 12.51 8.64 1.32
N ALA A 118 12.27 9.32 2.43
CA ALA A 118 13.28 9.55 3.46
C ALA A 118 13.79 8.23 4.05
N CYS A 119 12.89 7.32 4.44
CA CYS A 119 13.24 6.01 4.97
C CYS A 119 13.98 5.14 3.94
N SER A 120 13.57 5.18 2.67
CA SER A 120 14.22 4.43 1.59
C SER A 120 15.63 4.93 1.30
N ILE A 121 15.84 6.26 1.27
CA ILE A 121 17.19 6.83 1.14
C ILE A 121 18.03 6.46 2.36
N TYR A 122 17.48 6.57 3.57
CA TYR A 122 18.18 6.21 4.79
C TYR A 122 18.59 4.73 4.82
N GLY A 123 17.67 3.82 4.47
CA GLY A 123 17.93 2.38 4.42
C GLY A 123 18.96 2.00 3.34
N TRP A 124 19.03 2.74 2.23
CA TRP A 124 20.00 2.49 1.16
C TRP A 124 21.39 3.04 1.46
N THR A 125 21.47 4.22 2.08
CA THR A 125 22.73 4.94 2.31
C THR A 125 23.42 4.55 3.62
N THR A 126 22.65 4.08 4.60
CA THR A 126 23.17 3.68 5.91
C THR A 126 24.14 2.51 5.79
N ARG A 127 25.27 2.63 6.50
CA ARG A 127 26.27 1.56 6.67
C ARG A 127 26.09 0.77 7.96
N ARG A 128 25.20 1.20 8.85
CA ARG A 128 24.86 0.51 10.09
C ARG A 128 23.99 -0.71 9.80
N ASP A 129 24.25 -1.79 10.51
CA ASP A 129 23.33 -2.93 10.53
C ASP A 129 22.06 -2.53 11.31
N LEU A 130 20.92 -2.53 10.63
CA LEU A 130 19.60 -2.18 11.18
C LEU A 130 18.89 -3.39 11.81
N THR A 131 19.50 -4.58 11.79
CA THR A 131 18.88 -5.82 12.30
C THR A 131 18.44 -5.68 13.75
N SER A 132 19.23 -5.00 14.60
CA SER A 132 18.89 -4.74 16.00
C SER A 132 17.70 -3.78 16.17
N MET A 133 17.52 -2.80 15.27
CA MET A 133 16.36 -1.91 15.28
C MET A 133 15.07 -2.63 14.90
N GLY A 134 15.15 -3.70 14.09
CA GLY A 134 13.98 -4.49 13.69
C GLY A 134 13.22 -5.08 14.87
N GLY A 135 13.92 -5.59 15.89
CA GLY A 135 13.29 -6.12 17.10
C GLY A 135 12.56 -5.04 17.90
N PHE A 136 13.19 -3.87 18.08
CA PHE A 136 12.57 -2.73 18.77
C PHE A 136 11.34 -2.21 18.03
N LEU A 137 11.43 -2.01 16.71
CA LEU A 137 10.32 -1.55 15.88
C LEU A 137 9.15 -2.54 15.86
N THR A 138 9.44 -3.85 15.91
CA THR A 138 8.40 -4.89 15.98
C THR A 138 7.66 -4.84 17.33
N MET A 139 8.39 -4.66 18.44
CA MET A 139 7.78 -4.48 19.77
C MET A 139 6.95 -3.19 19.83
N GLY A 140 7.46 -2.10 19.25
CA GLY A 140 6.72 -0.84 19.11
C GLY A 140 5.44 -0.98 18.29
N LEU A 141 5.49 -1.67 17.14
CA LEU A 141 4.32 -1.96 16.31
C LEU A 141 3.26 -2.74 17.10
N ILE A 142 3.66 -3.77 17.85
CA ILE A 142 2.74 -4.53 18.72
C ILE A 142 2.11 -3.59 19.76
N GLY A 143 2.90 -2.71 20.38
CA GLY A 143 2.40 -1.71 21.32
C GLY A 143 1.34 -0.79 20.72
N ILE A 144 1.58 -0.26 19.51
CA ILE A 144 0.63 0.58 18.77
C ILE A 144 -0.65 -0.18 18.44
N VAL A 145 -0.55 -1.45 18.01
CA VAL A 145 -1.72 -2.29 17.71
C VAL A 145 -2.57 -2.52 18.97
N ILE A 146 -1.93 -2.86 20.10
CA ILE A 146 -2.65 -3.04 21.36
C ILE A 146 -3.30 -1.72 21.81
N ALA A 147 -2.56 -0.60 21.74
CA ALA A 147 -3.11 0.72 22.06
C ALA A 147 -4.31 1.07 21.17
N SER A 148 -4.25 0.74 19.88
CA SER A 148 -5.37 0.91 18.94
C SER A 148 -6.60 0.11 19.37
N LEU A 149 -6.42 -1.17 19.72
CA LEU A 149 -7.51 -2.05 20.17
C LEU A 149 -8.14 -1.58 21.49
N VAL A 150 -7.31 -1.17 22.44
CA VAL A 150 -7.79 -0.64 23.73
C VAL A 150 -8.53 0.68 23.52
N ASN A 151 -8.05 1.54 22.60
CA ASN A 151 -8.68 2.82 22.33
C ASN A 151 -10.06 2.69 21.66
N LEU A 152 -10.38 1.55 21.03
CA LEU A 152 -11.75 1.29 20.54
C LEU A 152 -12.79 1.29 21.68
N PHE A 153 -12.39 0.88 22.89
CA PHE A 153 -13.26 0.84 24.06
C PHE A 153 -13.21 2.14 24.89
N ILE A 154 -12.03 2.77 24.98
CA ILE A 154 -11.82 3.99 25.80
C ILE A 154 -12.18 5.26 25.04
N GLN A 155 -12.00 5.28 23.72
CA GLN A 155 -12.27 6.43 22.83
C GLN A 155 -11.56 7.72 23.25
N SER A 156 -10.30 7.61 23.70
CA SER A 156 -9.50 8.76 24.11
C SER A 156 -8.98 9.54 22.90
N SER A 157 -9.19 10.86 22.91
CA SER A 157 -8.72 11.78 21.86
C SER A 157 -7.19 11.90 21.82
N ALA A 158 -6.53 11.86 22.98
CA ALA A 158 -5.07 11.90 23.07
C ALA A 158 -4.45 10.64 22.46
N VAL A 159 -5.05 9.47 22.72
CA VAL A 159 -4.59 8.21 22.16
C VAL A 159 -4.88 8.17 20.66
N SER A 160 -6.06 8.61 20.21
CA SER A 160 -6.42 8.71 18.78
C SER A 160 -5.54 9.63 17.93
N THR A 161 -4.74 10.50 18.55
CA THR A 161 -3.77 11.33 17.81
C THR A 161 -2.47 10.56 17.54
N ILE A 162 -2.19 9.53 18.35
CA ILE A 162 -0.97 8.72 18.30
C ILE A 162 -1.18 7.42 17.51
N VAL A 163 -2.34 6.77 17.68
CA VAL A 163 -2.74 5.52 16.99
C VAL A 163 -3.69 5.76 15.82
#